data_AF-E9E2Y0-F1
#
_entry.id   AF-E9E2Y0-F1
#
_cell.length_a   1.000
_cell.length_b   1.000
_cell.length_c   1.000
_cell.angle_alpha   90.00
_cell.angle_beta   90.00
_cell.angle_gamma   90.00
#
_symmetry.space_group_name_H-M   'P 1'
#
loop_
_entity.id
_entity.type
_entity.pdbx_description
1 polymer ?
#
loop_
_entity_poly.entity_id
_entity_poly.type
_entity_poly.pdbx_seq_one_letter_code
_entity_poly.pdbx_strand_id
1 'polypeptide(L)'
;MSMYDDQNVLAIRFTILLIWTQRNLHGFSGHHRLGRIHAAEAVTFYFHKDVMAQTSNTATVHPVIERNDHHSFMEYALKQARLSPAAHAEFCVGAVLVDSQVNRILSAGYSMELPSPVGDQGNTHAEQCCFIKVALAHNLPPAHAEDHIRHVLPARTVLYTTMEPCSHRLSGNTTCVERILKLKGVIRSVYVGIRQPSTFVRCNDGMKRLQEAGIEVRITEDMKEYILNVSMAGH
;
A
#
# COMPACT_ATOMS: atom_id res chain seq x y z
N MET A 1 17.19 5.48 34.14
CA MET A 1 17.15 6.75 33.38
C MET A 1 15.87 6.70 32.55
N SER A 2 14.99 7.68 32.75
CA SER A 2 13.53 7.59 32.63
C SER A 2 12.96 7.29 31.23
N MET A 3 12.02 6.33 31.14
CA MET A 3 11.11 6.07 30.01
C MET A 3 9.76 6.80 30.22
N TYR A 4 9.77 8.13 30.34
CA TYR A 4 8.53 8.89 30.64
C TYR A 4 8.41 10.25 29.92
N ASP A 5 9.13 10.47 28.81
CA ASP A 5 9.16 11.79 28.15
C ASP A 5 8.54 11.84 26.73
N ASP A 6 8.48 10.74 25.97
CA ASP A 6 8.03 10.81 24.56
C ASP A 6 6.50 10.86 24.37
N GLN A 7 5.71 10.32 25.31
CA GLN A 7 4.24 10.42 25.24
C GLN A 7 3.72 11.82 25.60
N ASN A 8 4.46 12.58 26.40
CA ASN A 8 4.08 13.94 26.78
C ASN A 8 4.26 14.93 25.63
N VAL A 9 5.28 14.77 24.79
CA VAL A 9 5.52 15.69 23.66
C VAL A 9 4.44 15.55 22.58
N LEU A 10 3.98 14.34 22.29
CA LEU A 10 2.88 14.11 21.34
C LEU A 10 1.54 14.60 21.88
N ALA A 11 1.25 14.34 23.17
CA ALA A 11 0.04 14.81 23.82
C ALA A 11 -0.01 16.35 23.90
N ILE A 12 1.09 17.01 24.26
CA ILE A 12 1.18 18.48 24.32
C ILE A 12 0.97 19.11 22.94
N ARG A 13 1.49 18.50 21.86
CA ARG A 13 1.28 18.98 20.48
C ARG A 13 -0.16 18.82 20.00
N PHE A 14 -0.83 17.71 20.33
CA PHE A 14 -2.25 17.51 20.04
C PHE A 14 -3.15 18.49 20.83
N THR A 15 -2.84 18.73 22.11
CA THR A 15 -3.59 19.67 22.95
C THR A 15 -3.43 21.12 22.48
N ILE A 16 -2.24 21.54 22.02
CA ILE A 16 -2.03 22.88 21.45
C ILE A 16 -2.83 23.08 20.15
N LEU A 17 -2.91 22.05 19.30
CA LEU A 17 -3.68 22.08 18.05
C LEU A 17 -5.20 22.16 18.31
N LEU A 18 -5.69 21.43 19.33
CA LEU A 18 -7.08 21.47 19.79
C LEU A 18 -7.44 22.81 20.46
N ILE A 19 -6.55 23.38 21.27
CA ILE A 19 -6.76 24.70 21.91
C ILE A 19 -6.75 25.82 20.85
N TRP A 20 -5.92 25.72 19.82
CA TRP A 20 -5.89 26.69 18.72
C TRP A 20 -7.16 26.62 17.85
N THR A 21 -7.70 25.42 17.61
CA THR A 21 -8.98 25.25 16.88
C THR A 21 -10.19 25.69 17.70
N GLN A 22 -10.22 25.44 19.01
CA GLN A 22 -11.33 25.91 19.87
C GLN A 22 -11.31 27.43 20.10
N ARG A 23 -10.14 28.08 20.18
CA ARG A 23 -10.05 29.55 20.35
C ARG A 23 -10.47 30.34 19.11
N ASN A 24 -10.34 29.77 17.91
CA ASN A 24 -10.70 30.44 16.65
C ASN A 24 -12.18 30.29 16.23
N LEU A 25 -12.99 29.55 16.99
CA LEU A 25 -14.43 29.40 16.73
C LEU A 25 -15.32 30.43 17.44
N HIS A 26 -14.79 31.20 18.41
CA HIS A 26 -15.57 32.15 19.20
C HIS A 26 -15.27 33.64 18.94
N GLY A 27 -14.55 33.98 17.87
CA GLY A 27 -14.13 35.36 17.59
C GLY A 27 -14.39 35.82 16.17
N PHE A 28 -15.64 35.86 15.70
CA PHE A 28 -15.99 36.58 14.47
C PHE A 28 -17.42 37.17 14.54
N SER A 29 -17.51 38.37 15.13
CA SER A 29 -18.53 39.35 14.76
C SER A 29 -17.81 40.41 13.92
N GLY A 30 -18.13 40.50 12.63
CA GLY A 30 -17.54 41.51 11.75
C GLY A 30 -17.40 41.06 10.31
N HIS A 31 -18.13 41.73 9.42
CA HIS A 31 -18.01 41.61 7.97
C HIS A 31 -16.58 41.88 7.50
N HIS A 32 -15.95 40.93 6.81
CA HIS A 32 -15.22 41.13 5.56
C HIS A 32 -14.87 39.77 4.94
N ARG A 33 -15.27 39.59 3.68
CA ARG A 33 -15.20 38.33 2.93
C ARG A 33 -13.82 38.23 2.27
N LEU A 34 -12.86 37.54 2.89
CA LEU A 34 -11.64 37.05 2.23
C LEU A 34 -11.19 35.71 2.84
N GLY A 35 -11.09 34.69 2.00
CA GLY A 35 -10.18 33.54 2.15
C GLY A 35 -10.46 32.52 3.26
N ARG A 36 -11.58 31.78 3.19
CA ARG A 36 -11.68 30.48 3.87
C ARG A 36 -10.85 29.45 3.10
N ILE A 37 -9.56 29.36 3.39
CA ILE A 37 -8.79 28.14 3.08
C ILE A 37 -9.20 27.11 4.14
N HIS A 38 -9.77 26.00 3.70
CA HIS A 38 -10.38 25.01 4.56
C HIS A 38 -9.30 24.35 5.43
N ALA A 39 -9.47 24.36 6.75
CA ALA A 39 -8.54 23.73 7.70
C ALA A 39 -8.22 22.25 7.36
N ALA A 40 -9.13 21.57 6.64
CA ALA A 40 -8.90 20.23 6.10
C ALA A 40 -7.74 20.17 5.08
N GLU A 41 -7.63 21.16 4.18
CA GLU A 41 -6.57 21.21 3.16
C GLU A 41 -5.19 21.42 3.79
N ALA A 42 -5.12 22.21 4.87
CA ALA A 42 -3.88 22.44 5.62
C ALA A 42 -3.42 21.17 6.37
N VAL A 43 -4.35 20.41 6.95
CA VAL A 43 -4.03 19.14 7.63
C VAL A 43 -3.54 18.09 6.62
N THR A 44 -4.20 17.97 5.47
CA THR A 44 -3.73 17.10 4.38
C THR A 44 -2.34 17.49 3.89
N PHE A 45 -2.06 18.80 3.74
CA PHE A 45 -0.77 19.31 3.29
C PHE A 45 0.37 19.05 4.29
N TYR A 46 0.12 19.21 5.59
CA TYR A 46 1.10 18.91 6.64
C TYR A 46 1.35 17.40 6.77
N PHE A 47 0.31 16.57 6.70
CA PHE A 47 0.46 15.11 6.70
C PHE A 47 1.22 14.62 5.46
N HIS A 48 0.98 15.23 4.30
CA HIS A 48 1.73 14.94 3.07
C HIS A 48 3.21 15.30 3.23
N LYS A 49 3.54 16.43 3.87
CA LYS A 49 4.93 16.80 4.16
C LYS A 49 5.62 15.85 5.13
N ASP A 50 4.93 15.35 6.15
CA ASP A 50 5.52 14.41 7.12
C ASP A 50 5.71 13.02 6.52
N VAL A 51 4.79 12.56 5.66
CA VAL A 51 4.97 11.33 4.85
C VAL A 51 6.12 11.51 3.84
N MET A 52 6.18 12.65 3.14
CA MET A 52 7.30 12.98 2.27
C MET A 52 8.62 13.04 3.04
N ALA A 53 8.65 13.61 4.25
CA ALA A 53 9.85 13.70 5.08
C ALA A 53 10.30 12.35 5.66
N GLN A 54 9.37 11.40 5.86
CA GLN A 54 9.68 10.01 6.21
C GLN A 54 10.13 9.18 5.00
N THR A 55 9.76 9.55 3.77
CA THR A 55 10.18 8.86 2.53
C THR A 55 11.36 9.53 1.81
N SER A 56 11.74 10.76 2.17
CA SER A 56 12.69 11.57 1.40
C SER A 56 14.18 11.35 1.71
N ASN A 57 14.61 10.26 2.37
CA ASN A 57 16.05 10.06 2.54
C ASN A 57 16.60 8.64 2.47
N THR A 58 15.82 7.67 2.00
CA THR A 58 16.34 6.40 1.50
C THR A 58 15.50 5.99 0.31
N ALA A 59 15.92 6.38 -0.90
CA ALA A 59 15.43 5.70 -2.10
C ALA A 59 15.69 4.21 -1.88
N THR A 60 14.63 3.43 -1.70
CA THR A 60 14.75 2.00 -1.41
C THR A 60 15.47 1.35 -2.56
N VAL A 61 16.71 0.92 -2.33
CA VAL A 61 17.51 0.25 -3.36
C VAL A 61 16.96 -1.16 -3.52
N HIS A 62 16.22 -1.38 -4.59
CA HIS A 62 15.75 -2.70 -4.96
C HIS A 62 16.89 -3.56 -5.51
N PRO A 63 16.89 -4.89 -5.27
CA PRO A 63 17.89 -5.78 -5.83
C PRO A 63 17.80 -5.83 -7.36
N VAL A 64 18.93 -6.11 -8.01
CA VAL A 64 18.95 -6.48 -9.42
C VAL A 64 18.62 -7.98 -9.50
N ILE A 65 17.53 -8.31 -10.19
CA ILE A 65 17.07 -9.68 -10.43
C ILE A 65 17.05 -9.88 -11.94
N GLU A 66 17.50 -11.05 -12.41
CA GLU A 66 17.56 -11.35 -13.84
C GLU A 66 16.19 -11.31 -14.51
N ARG A 67 16.17 -10.92 -15.79
CA ARG A 67 14.91 -10.81 -16.54
C ARG A 67 14.25 -12.20 -16.63
N ASN A 68 12.95 -12.23 -16.36
CA ASN A 68 12.13 -13.45 -16.33
C ASN A 68 12.51 -14.44 -15.21
N ASP A 69 13.36 -14.07 -14.26
CA ASP A 69 13.59 -14.86 -13.04
C ASP A 69 12.43 -14.65 -12.05
N HIS A 70 11.28 -15.21 -12.41
CA HIS A 70 10.04 -15.09 -11.65
C HIS A 70 10.15 -15.66 -10.23
N HIS A 71 11.00 -16.68 -10.04
CA HIS A 71 11.29 -17.25 -8.72
C HIS A 71 11.96 -16.21 -7.83
N SER A 72 13.06 -15.59 -8.29
CA SER A 72 13.76 -14.57 -7.50
C SER A 72 12.90 -13.34 -7.22
N PHE A 73 12.02 -12.94 -8.14
CA PHE A 73 11.04 -11.88 -7.87
C PHE A 73 10.03 -12.27 -6.78
N MET A 74 9.53 -13.51 -6.80
CA MET A 74 8.64 -14.02 -5.75
C MET A 74 9.37 -14.18 -4.41
N GLU A 75 10.64 -14.60 -4.43
CA GLU A 75 11.50 -14.65 -3.23
C GLU A 75 11.69 -13.25 -2.65
N TYR A 76 11.86 -12.23 -3.50
CA TYR A 76 11.93 -10.86 -3.05
C TYR A 76 10.59 -10.37 -2.46
N ALA A 77 9.46 -10.73 -3.05
CA ALA A 77 8.14 -10.47 -2.47
C ALA A 77 7.98 -11.15 -1.10
N LEU A 78 8.46 -12.38 -0.94
CA LEU A 78 8.48 -13.09 0.34
C LEU A 78 9.40 -12.40 1.36
N LYS A 79 10.53 -11.84 0.95
CA LYS A 79 11.38 -11.01 1.81
C LYS A 79 10.63 -9.76 2.29
N GLN A 80 9.82 -9.13 1.44
CA GLN A 80 8.96 -8.02 1.87
C GLN A 80 7.89 -8.48 2.87
N ALA A 81 7.24 -9.62 2.62
CA ALA A 81 6.21 -10.15 3.51
C ALA A 81 6.71 -10.34 4.96
N ARG A 82 7.98 -10.72 5.15
CA ARG A 82 8.62 -10.87 6.46
C ARG A 82 8.80 -9.56 7.23
N LEU A 83 8.66 -8.40 6.58
CA LEU A 83 8.70 -7.09 7.22
C LEU A 83 7.34 -6.69 7.80
N SER A 84 6.26 -7.38 7.40
CA SER A 84 4.94 -7.17 8.00
C SER A 84 4.99 -7.50 9.49
N PRO A 85 4.48 -6.62 10.38
CA PRO A 85 4.33 -6.97 11.77
C PRO A 85 3.43 -8.20 11.91
N ALA A 86 3.75 -9.09 12.85
CA ALA A 86 2.86 -10.17 13.23
C ALA A 86 1.66 -9.56 14.00
N ALA A 87 0.64 -9.15 13.27
CA ALA A 87 -0.59 -8.61 13.82
C ALA A 87 -1.64 -9.72 13.87
N HIS A 88 -2.22 -9.96 15.05
CA HIS A 88 -3.31 -10.92 15.20
C HIS A 88 -4.45 -10.58 14.23
N ALA A 89 -4.77 -11.53 13.35
CA ALA A 89 -5.89 -11.53 12.40
C ALA A 89 -5.63 -10.98 10.97
N GLU A 90 -4.39 -10.67 10.59
CA GLU A 90 -4.05 -10.34 9.19
C GLU A 90 -2.88 -11.17 8.65
N PHE A 91 -2.95 -11.53 7.36
CA PHE A 91 -1.89 -12.28 6.69
C PHE A 91 -0.68 -11.37 6.42
N CYS A 92 0.52 -11.89 6.68
CA CYS A 92 1.76 -11.24 6.26
C CYS A 92 1.95 -11.44 4.75
N VAL A 93 1.58 -10.43 3.95
CA VAL A 93 1.68 -10.47 2.48
C VAL A 93 2.77 -9.51 2.02
N GLY A 94 3.47 -9.89 0.96
CA GLY A 94 4.45 -9.04 0.29
C GLY A 94 4.18 -8.98 -1.21
N ALA A 95 4.53 -7.86 -1.83
CA ALA A 95 4.32 -7.62 -3.25
C ALA A 95 5.48 -6.84 -3.87
N VAL A 96 5.71 -7.05 -5.17
CA VAL A 96 6.74 -6.39 -5.97
C VAL A 96 6.14 -6.03 -7.34
N LEU A 97 6.29 -4.77 -7.74
CA LEU A 97 5.85 -4.27 -9.04
C LEU A 97 7.08 -4.07 -9.93
N VAL A 98 7.07 -4.64 -11.14
CA VAL A 98 8.24 -4.71 -12.02
C VAL A 98 7.91 -4.22 -13.42
N ASP A 99 8.78 -3.39 -13.98
CA ASP A 99 8.86 -3.15 -15.41
C ASP A 99 9.61 -4.30 -16.08
N SER A 100 8.88 -5.18 -16.78
CA SER A 100 9.49 -6.32 -17.47
C SER A 100 10.26 -5.93 -18.75
N GLN A 101 10.01 -4.74 -19.32
CA GLN A 101 10.72 -4.30 -20.54
C GLN A 101 12.16 -3.94 -20.22
N VAL A 102 12.39 -3.15 -19.16
CA VAL A 102 13.74 -2.73 -18.76
C VAL A 102 14.28 -3.53 -17.56
N ASN A 103 13.52 -4.51 -17.07
CA ASN A 103 13.88 -5.39 -15.96
C ASN A 103 14.21 -4.62 -14.67
N ARG A 104 13.29 -3.74 -14.26
CA ARG A 104 13.47 -2.86 -13.09
C ARG A 104 12.29 -2.99 -12.14
N ILE A 105 12.58 -3.17 -10.85
CA ILE A 105 11.56 -3.06 -9.80
C ILE A 105 11.15 -1.60 -9.66
N LEU A 106 9.86 -1.33 -9.80
CA LEU A 106 9.26 0.00 -9.68
C LEU A 106 8.94 0.35 -8.23
N SER A 107 8.47 -0.66 -7.48
CA SER A 107 8.15 -0.55 -6.07
C SER A 107 8.05 -1.93 -5.46
N ALA A 108 8.22 -2.04 -4.15
CA ALA A 108 7.88 -3.21 -3.38
C ALA A 108 7.08 -2.78 -2.15
N GLY A 109 6.26 -3.67 -1.59
CA GLY A 109 5.49 -3.36 -0.39
C GLY A 109 5.02 -4.59 0.36
N TYR A 110 4.54 -4.37 1.58
CA TYR A 110 4.05 -5.43 2.46
C TYR A 110 2.81 -4.99 3.25
N SER A 111 2.07 -5.96 3.80
CA SER A 111 0.90 -5.69 4.65
C SER A 111 1.26 -4.73 5.80
N MET A 112 0.39 -3.76 6.06
CA MET A 112 0.54 -2.76 7.14
C MET A 112 1.79 -1.86 7.04
N GLU A 113 2.44 -1.80 5.88
CA GLU A 113 3.62 -0.95 5.70
C GLU A 113 3.31 0.54 5.81
N LEU A 114 2.24 1.00 5.14
CA LEU A 114 1.91 2.41 5.06
C LEU A 114 0.79 2.76 6.04
N PRO A 115 0.91 3.87 6.77
CA PRO A 115 -0.10 4.25 7.74
C PRO A 115 -1.38 4.72 7.05
N SER A 116 -2.53 4.42 7.66
CA SER A 116 -3.78 5.12 7.34
C SER A 116 -3.64 6.62 7.68
N PRO A 117 -4.13 7.56 6.84
CA PRO A 117 -4.91 7.36 5.63
C PRO A 117 -4.10 7.66 4.35
N VAL A 118 -2.82 7.29 4.29
CA VAL A 118 -2.05 7.46 3.03
C VAL A 118 -2.74 6.71 1.86
N GLY A 119 -3.61 5.73 2.17
CA GLY A 119 -4.61 5.14 1.28
C GLY A 119 -6.05 5.20 1.84
N ASP A 120 -6.70 4.03 1.94
CA ASP A 120 -8.05 3.90 2.52
C ASP A 120 -7.99 3.91 4.06
N GLN A 121 -9.15 3.97 4.73
CA GLN A 121 -9.21 3.78 6.19
C GLN A 121 -8.79 2.35 6.58
N GLY A 122 -7.87 2.21 7.54
CA GLY A 122 -7.38 0.92 8.03
C GLY A 122 -6.09 0.46 7.36
N ASN A 123 -5.78 -0.84 7.45
CA ASN A 123 -4.48 -1.37 7.04
C ASN A 123 -4.35 -1.46 5.52
N THR A 124 -3.21 -1.02 5.00
CA THR A 124 -2.86 -1.16 3.58
C THR A 124 -2.39 -2.58 3.28
N HIS A 125 -2.90 -3.17 2.20
CA HIS A 125 -2.37 -4.45 1.70
C HIS A 125 -1.09 -4.22 0.88
N ALA A 126 -0.28 -5.28 0.73
CA ALA A 126 0.98 -5.21 0.01
C ALA A 126 0.87 -4.67 -1.42
N GLU A 127 -0.13 -5.09 -2.19
CA GLU A 127 -0.33 -4.63 -3.57
C GLU A 127 -0.71 -3.15 -3.62
N GLN A 128 -1.50 -2.70 -2.64
CA GLN A 128 -1.86 -1.29 -2.47
C GLN A 128 -0.64 -0.44 -2.11
N CYS A 129 0.25 -0.93 -1.25
CA CYS A 129 1.51 -0.26 -0.91
C CYS A 129 2.38 -0.01 -2.14
N CYS A 130 2.49 -0.99 -3.06
CA CYS A 130 3.19 -0.81 -4.33
C CYS A 130 2.62 0.37 -5.14
N PHE A 131 1.30 0.42 -5.33
CA PHE A 131 0.67 1.47 -6.12
C PHE A 131 0.82 2.85 -5.49
N ILE A 132 0.65 2.95 -4.17
CA ILE A 132 0.86 4.20 -3.43
C ILE A 132 2.29 4.70 -3.62
N LYS A 133 3.29 3.83 -3.48
CA LYS A 133 4.70 4.20 -3.65
C LYS A 133 5.01 4.70 -5.05
N VAL A 134 4.43 4.11 -6.09
CA VAL A 134 4.54 4.65 -7.46
C VAL A 134 3.92 6.05 -7.53
N ALA A 135 2.73 6.27 -6.95
CA ALA A 135 2.11 7.59 -6.96
C ALA A 135 3.01 8.64 -6.28
N LEU A 136 3.52 8.32 -5.08
CA LEU A 136 4.42 9.19 -4.34
C LEU A 136 5.70 9.52 -5.13
N ALA A 137 6.35 8.52 -5.73
CA ALA A 137 7.55 8.70 -6.53
C ALA A 137 7.34 9.60 -7.77
N HIS A 138 6.10 9.68 -8.26
CA HIS A 138 5.71 10.51 -9.40
C HIS A 138 4.97 11.80 -9.00
N ASN A 139 4.93 12.15 -7.71
CA ASN A 139 4.19 13.31 -7.19
C ASN A 139 2.69 13.31 -7.55
N LEU A 140 2.08 12.12 -7.55
CA LEU A 140 0.65 11.89 -7.80
C LEU A 140 -0.10 11.64 -6.48
N PRO A 141 -1.44 11.81 -6.46
CA PRO A 141 -2.23 11.54 -5.26
C PRO A 141 -2.07 10.08 -4.77
N PRO A 142 -1.73 9.84 -3.49
CA PRO A 142 -1.51 8.50 -2.97
C PRO A 142 -2.83 7.76 -2.63
N ALA A 143 -3.85 8.50 -2.20
CA ALA A 143 -5.19 7.93 -2.01
C ALA A 143 -5.72 7.45 -3.36
N HIS A 144 -6.24 6.22 -3.41
CA HIS A 144 -6.68 5.57 -4.65
C HIS A 144 -5.65 5.67 -5.79
N ALA A 145 -4.35 5.48 -5.47
CA ALA A 145 -3.24 5.61 -6.41
C ALA A 145 -3.49 4.96 -7.79
N GLU A 146 -4.17 3.82 -7.83
CA GLU A 146 -4.53 3.13 -9.08
C GLU A 146 -5.32 3.98 -10.09
N ASP A 147 -6.05 5.02 -9.63
CA ASP A 147 -6.78 5.95 -10.50
C ASP A 147 -5.86 6.98 -11.17
N HIS A 148 -4.63 7.12 -10.67
CA HIS A 148 -3.69 8.16 -11.08
C HIS A 148 -2.45 7.60 -11.78
N ILE A 149 -1.95 6.43 -11.37
CA ILE A 149 -0.62 5.94 -11.80
C ILE A 149 -0.61 5.30 -13.19
N ARG A 150 -1.76 5.03 -13.81
CA ARG A 150 -1.83 4.28 -15.08
C ARG A 150 -0.93 4.86 -16.18
N HIS A 151 -0.82 6.18 -16.28
CA HIS A 151 -0.07 6.87 -17.32
C HIS A 151 1.45 6.94 -17.07
N VAL A 152 1.89 6.70 -15.82
CA VAL A 152 3.32 6.66 -15.45
C VAL A 152 3.85 5.22 -15.37
N LEU A 153 2.96 4.23 -15.33
CA LEU A 153 3.36 2.82 -15.35
C LEU A 153 3.81 2.37 -16.75
N PRO A 154 4.90 1.62 -16.86
CA PRO A 154 5.33 0.99 -18.11
C PRO A 154 4.28 0.02 -18.67
N ALA A 155 4.21 -0.09 -20.00
CA ALA A 155 3.19 -0.87 -20.70
C ALA A 155 3.25 -2.39 -20.44
N ARG A 156 4.38 -2.92 -19.95
CA ARG A 156 4.52 -4.33 -19.56
C ARG A 156 4.89 -4.45 -18.09
N THR A 157 4.00 -3.95 -17.23
CA THR A 157 4.14 -4.08 -15.79
C THR A 157 3.71 -5.48 -15.33
N VAL A 158 4.51 -6.08 -14.45
CA VAL A 158 4.25 -7.38 -13.83
C VAL A 158 4.14 -7.18 -12.32
N LEU A 159 3.11 -7.76 -11.71
CA LEU A 159 2.94 -7.77 -10.26
C LEU A 159 3.26 -9.16 -9.71
N TYR A 160 4.13 -9.24 -8.72
CA TYR A 160 4.36 -10.44 -7.92
C TYR A 160 3.73 -10.20 -6.56
N THR A 161 2.91 -11.13 -6.09
CA THR A 161 2.29 -11.07 -4.76
C THR A 161 2.38 -12.45 -4.10
N THR A 162 2.74 -12.50 -2.83
CA THR A 162 2.89 -13.78 -2.12
C THR A 162 1.55 -14.46 -1.90
N MET A 163 0.43 -13.73 -1.90
CA MET A 163 -0.90 -14.28 -1.70
C MET A 163 -1.87 -13.80 -2.78
N GLU A 164 -2.86 -14.64 -3.09
CA GLU A 164 -3.97 -14.31 -3.99
C GLU A 164 -4.59 -12.96 -3.64
N PRO A 165 -4.64 -11.99 -4.58
CA PRO A 165 -5.25 -10.69 -4.34
C PRO A 165 -6.68 -10.82 -3.82
N CYS A 166 -7.01 -10.09 -2.77
CA CYS A 166 -8.33 -10.18 -2.16
C CYS A 166 -9.41 -9.70 -3.15
N SER A 167 -10.51 -10.46 -3.28
CA SER A 167 -11.70 -10.05 -4.04
C SER A 167 -12.83 -9.48 -3.17
N HIS A 168 -12.63 -9.48 -1.85
CA HIS A 168 -13.54 -8.93 -0.85
C HIS A 168 -12.76 -8.37 0.34
N ARG A 169 -13.28 -7.32 0.98
CA ARG A 169 -12.75 -6.74 2.22
C ARG A 169 -13.89 -6.42 3.18
N LEU A 170 -13.79 -6.88 4.42
CA LEU A 170 -14.79 -6.61 5.46
C LEU A 170 -14.92 -5.12 5.79
N SER A 171 -13.84 -4.35 5.59
CA SER A 171 -13.85 -2.90 5.77
C SER A 171 -14.67 -2.13 4.73
N GLY A 172 -15.04 -2.77 3.61
CA GLY A 172 -15.66 -2.09 2.45
C GLY A 172 -14.67 -1.31 1.57
N ASN A 173 -13.37 -1.36 1.87
CA ASN A 173 -12.32 -0.74 1.07
C ASN A 173 -12.19 -1.36 -0.32
N THR A 174 -11.64 -0.59 -1.27
CA THR A 174 -11.37 -1.10 -2.62
C THR A 174 -10.44 -2.31 -2.56
N THR A 175 -10.88 -3.41 -3.16
CA THR A 175 -10.19 -4.70 -3.11
C THR A 175 -8.92 -4.68 -3.96
N CYS A 176 -7.93 -5.52 -3.64
CA CYS A 176 -6.69 -5.61 -4.44
C CYS A 176 -7.01 -5.99 -5.90
N VAL A 177 -7.99 -6.87 -6.12
CA VAL A 177 -8.48 -7.23 -7.46
C VAL A 177 -9.00 -6.01 -8.21
N GLU A 178 -9.86 -5.19 -7.59
CA GLU A 178 -10.38 -3.96 -8.23
C GLU A 178 -9.26 -2.96 -8.55
N ARG A 179 -8.29 -2.81 -7.65
CA ARG A 179 -7.13 -1.94 -7.88
C ARG A 179 -6.30 -2.39 -9.08
N ILE A 180 -6.03 -3.70 -9.18
CA ILE A 180 -5.32 -4.28 -10.32
C ILE A 180 -6.13 -4.11 -11.62
N LEU A 181 -7.46 -4.32 -11.58
CA LEU A 181 -8.33 -4.19 -12.74
C LEU A 181 -8.41 -2.76 -13.29
N LYS A 182 -8.35 -1.74 -12.42
CA LYS A 182 -8.24 -0.33 -12.85
C LYS A 182 -6.95 -0.05 -13.65
N LEU A 183 -5.90 -0.83 -13.41
CA LEU A 183 -4.63 -0.78 -14.12
C LEU A 183 -4.52 -1.80 -15.26
N LYS A 184 -5.64 -2.40 -15.69
CA LYS A 184 -5.64 -3.30 -16.84
C LYS A 184 -5.10 -2.59 -18.09
N GLY A 185 -4.36 -3.34 -18.89
CA GLY A 185 -3.69 -2.84 -20.09
C GLY A 185 -2.26 -2.35 -19.85
N VAL A 186 -1.89 -1.97 -18.62
CA VAL A 186 -0.47 -1.76 -18.23
C VAL A 186 0.04 -2.90 -17.35
N ILE A 187 -0.76 -3.39 -16.39
CA ILE A 187 -0.48 -4.67 -15.72
C ILE A 187 -0.91 -5.79 -16.67
N ARG A 188 0.07 -6.56 -17.13
CA ARG A 188 -0.13 -7.64 -18.10
C ARG A 188 -0.21 -9.01 -17.44
N SER A 189 0.61 -9.21 -16.40
CA SER A 189 0.71 -10.49 -15.71
C SER A 189 0.80 -10.29 -14.19
N VAL A 190 0.19 -11.21 -13.45
CA VAL A 190 0.23 -11.28 -11.99
C VAL A 190 0.72 -12.67 -11.58
N TYR A 191 1.84 -12.72 -10.87
CA TYR A 191 2.38 -13.93 -10.28
C TYR A 191 1.93 -14.01 -8.83
N VAL A 192 1.35 -15.14 -8.45
CA VAL A 192 0.74 -15.38 -7.15
C VAL A 192 1.48 -16.52 -6.46
N GLY A 193 1.97 -16.27 -5.25
CA GLY A 193 2.68 -17.27 -4.46
C GLY A 193 1.78 -18.41 -4.00
N ILE A 194 0.75 -18.10 -3.23
CA ILE A 194 -0.25 -19.06 -2.77
C ILE A 194 -1.66 -18.54 -2.97
N ARG A 195 -2.60 -19.48 -3.09
CA ARG A 195 -4.02 -19.16 -2.88
C ARG A 195 -4.25 -18.75 -1.44
N GLN A 196 -5.12 -17.78 -1.23
CA GLN A 196 -5.50 -17.39 0.13
C GLN A 196 -6.14 -18.60 0.83
N PRO A 197 -5.65 -19.00 2.02
CA PRO A 197 -6.27 -20.06 2.80
C PRO A 197 -7.74 -19.73 3.14
N SER A 198 -8.63 -20.72 3.10
CA SER A 198 -10.08 -20.57 3.29
C SER A 198 -10.51 -20.26 4.74
N THR A 199 -9.56 -19.94 5.61
CA THR A 199 -9.76 -19.72 7.06
C THR A 199 -10.45 -18.40 7.40
N PHE A 200 -10.38 -17.36 6.54
CA PHE A 200 -10.88 -16.01 6.86
C PHE A 200 -11.95 -15.46 5.89
N VAL A 201 -11.81 -15.70 4.59
CA VAL A 201 -12.82 -15.30 3.58
C VAL A 201 -13.29 -16.56 2.88
N ARG A 202 -14.53 -16.97 3.15
CA ARG A 202 -15.18 -18.03 2.38
C ARG A 202 -15.40 -17.46 0.97
N CYS A 203 -14.64 -17.97 -0.01
CA CYS A 203 -14.73 -17.66 -1.44
C CYS A 203 -13.94 -16.42 -1.93
N ASN A 204 -12.61 -16.38 -1.76
CA ASN A 204 -11.78 -15.51 -2.60
C ASN A 204 -11.72 -16.09 -4.04
N ASP A 205 -12.13 -15.28 -5.02
CA ASP A 205 -12.15 -15.58 -6.45
C ASP A 205 -11.24 -14.63 -7.25
N GLY A 206 -10.29 -13.99 -6.59
CA GLY A 206 -9.49 -12.91 -7.15
C GLY A 206 -8.70 -13.30 -8.39
N MET A 207 -8.06 -14.48 -8.40
CA MET A 207 -7.35 -14.94 -9.60
C MET A 207 -8.29 -15.12 -10.79
N LYS A 208 -9.47 -15.72 -10.55
CA LYS A 208 -10.47 -15.96 -11.61
C LYS A 208 -10.92 -14.64 -12.22
N ARG A 209 -11.26 -13.63 -11.40
CA ARG A 209 -11.69 -12.30 -11.86
C ARG A 209 -10.60 -11.60 -12.69
N LEU A 210 -9.33 -11.74 -12.30
CA LEU A 210 -8.21 -11.18 -13.07
C LEU A 210 -8.05 -11.90 -14.43
N GLN A 211 -8.12 -13.23 -14.44
CA GLN A 211 -8.04 -14.04 -15.66
C GLN A 211 -9.18 -13.72 -16.64
N GLU A 212 -10.42 -13.63 -16.15
CA GLU A 212 -11.61 -13.27 -16.96
C GLU A 212 -11.50 -11.86 -17.57
N ALA A 213 -10.76 -10.96 -16.92
CA ALA A 213 -10.47 -9.62 -17.44
C ALA A 213 -9.30 -9.57 -18.45
N GLY A 214 -8.70 -10.72 -18.78
CA GLY A 214 -7.59 -10.83 -19.74
C GLY A 214 -6.21 -10.50 -19.17
N ILE A 215 -6.07 -10.48 -17.83
CA ILE A 215 -4.78 -10.41 -17.15
C ILE A 215 -4.25 -11.83 -17.00
N GLU A 216 -2.99 -12.05 -17.39
CA GLU A 216 -2.36 -13.35 -17.21
C GLU A 216 -2.07 -13.59 -15.73
N VAL A 217 -2.56 -14.70 -15.16
CA VAL A 217 -2.30 -15.04 -13.76
C VAL A 217 -1.56 -16.38 -13.69
N ARG A 218 -0.43 -16.41 -12.98
CA ARG A 218 0.39 -17.60 -12.79
C ARG A 218 0.62 -17.87 -11.31
N ILE A 219 0.50 -19.12 -10.88
CA ILE A 219 0.86 -19.54 -9.52
C ILE A 219 2.31 -20.04 -9.49
N THR A 220 3.03 -19.69 -8.42
CA THR A 220 4.38 -20.16 -8.14
C THR A 220 4.31 -21.34 -7.16
N GLU A 221 4.43 -22.56 -7.67
CA GLU A 221 4.21 -23.79 -6.87
C GLU A 221 5.41 -24.18 -5.98
N ASP A 222 6.63 -23.80 -6.37
CA ASP A 222 7.89 -24.20 -5.72
C ASP A 222 8.19 -23.48 -4.40
N MET A 223 7.43 -22.43 -4.07
CA MET A 223 7.62 -21.64 -2.85
C MET A 223 6.46 -21.75 -1.85
N LYS A 224 5.47 -22.59 -2.13
CA LYS A 224 4.19 -22.65 -1.39
C LYS A 224 4.37 -22.77 0.11
N GLU A 225 5.20 -23.68 0.59
CA GLU A 225 5.39 -23.94 2.02
C GLU A 225 6.05 -22.74 2.73
N TYR A 226 7.09 -22.16 2.14
CA TYR A 226 7.76 -20.98 2.68
C TYR A 226 6.82 -19.78 2.77
N ILE A 227 6.01 -19.58 1.73
CA ILE A 227 5.05 -18.49 1.66
C ILE A 227 3.93 -18.69 2.67
N LEU A 228 3.40 -19.91 2.82
CA LEU A 228 2.37 -20.22 3.81
C LEU A 228 2.89 -19.97 5.23
N ASN A 229 4.10 -20.43 5.55
CA ASN A 229 4.72 -20.25 6.86
C ASN A 229 4.90 -18.77 7.22
N VAL A 230 5.30 -17.92 6.26
CA VAL A 230 5.41 -16.47 6.50
C VAL A 230 4.03 -15.83 6.60
N SER A 231 3.11 -16.17 5.69
CA SER A 231 1.78 -15.54 5.63
C SER A 231 0.97 -15.79 6.89
N MET A 232 1.12 -16.98 7.48
CA MET A 232 0.43 -17.38 8.71
C MET A 232 1.11 -16.89 9.99
N ALA A 233 2.28 -16.23 9.94
CA ALA A 233 2.96 -15.79 11.15
C ALA A 233 2.16 -14.74 11.96
N GLY A 234 1.22 -14.02 11.33
CA GLY A 234 0.25 -13.13 12.00
C GLY A 234 -1.06 -13.81 12.43
N HIS A 235 -1.21 -15.12 12.18
CA HIS A 235 -2.47 -15.85 12.33
C HIS A 235 -2.43 -17.01 13.32
#